data_AF-A0A3B0ZAY1-F1
#
_entry.id   AF-A0A3B0ZAY1-F1
#
_cell.length_a   1.000
_cell.length_b   1.000
_cell.length_c   1.000
_cell.angle_alpha   90.00
_cell.angle_beta   90.00
_cell.angle_gamma   90.00
#
_symmetry.space_group_name_H-M   'P 1'
#
loop_
_entity.id
_entity.type
_entity.pdbx_description
1 polymer ?
#
loop_
_entity_poly.entity_id
_entity_poly.type
_entity_poly.pdbx_seq_one_letter_code
_entity_poly.pdbx_strand_id
1 'polypeptide(L)'
;MDQAEFELQLKVWKNLAIDKQVLMRTATDALKLDPECGTAELKDALDKAIKQSIDADVRVSEAQEHASQAIVVMEKKIAASEKAQAVTESAYSVLSDDKTSADQQISAERIVHANEIKKFKTQIADKDKALKAINKALADTPENVVKKLKTLKKQKTDEANARKIIESSAVMLRKEKRELEVSSKEMKTGLESSEKIAEQYRDLHKLCLGLHKQLEPLLDDKTDLSSVPVLDEHALEVVEKLAKNEDK
;
A
#
# COMPACT_ATOMS: atom_id res chain seq x y z
N MET A 1 38.93 13.15 -141.06
CA MET A 1 39.05 13.45 -139.62
C MET A 1 39.73 14.79 -139.49
N ASP A 2 39.13 15.70 -138.74
CA ASP A 2 39.57 17.09 -138.61
C ASP A 2 40.75 17.19 -137.64
N GLN A 3 41.77 17.99 -137.95
CA GLN A 3 43.02 18.05 -137.17
C GLN A 3 42.78 18.57 -135.74
N ALA A 4 41.77 19.43 -135.57
CA ALA A 4 41.32 19.92 -134.26
C ALA A 4 40.71 18.81 -133.38
N GLU A 5 40.07 17.80 -133.99
CA GLU A 5 39.48 16.68 -133.29
C GLU A 5 40.56 15.74 -132.73
N PHE A 6 41.65 15.54 -133.47
CA PHE A 6 42.81 14.74 -133.04
C PHE A 6 43.57 15.39 -131.87
N GLU A 7 43.78 16.71 -131.90
CA GLU A 7 44.42 17.44 -130.80
C GLU A 7 43.57 17.43 -129.52
N LEU A 8 42.25 17.50 -129.66
CA LEU A 8 41.33 17.36 -128.53
C LEU A 8 41.41 15.96 -127.92
N GLN A 9 41.42 14.91 -128.75
CA GLN A 9 41.59 13.53 -128.29
C GLN A 9 42.92 13.36 -127.54
N LEU A 10 44.04 13.88 -128.07
CA LEU A 10 45.34 13.81 -127.39
C LEU A 10 45.34 14.49 -126.02
N LYS A 11 44.67 15.65 -125.89
CA LYS A 11 44.51 16.33 -124.58
C LYS A 11 43.71 15.47 -123.61
N VAL A 12 42.62 14.84 -124.07
CA VAL A 12 41.81 13.93 -123.26
C VAL A 12 42.64 12.73 -122.79
N TRP A 13 43.38 12.08 -123.69
CA TRP A 13 44.26 10.96 -123.35
C TRP A 13 45.37 11.36 -122.37
N LYS A 14 45.97 12.54 -122.54
CA LYS A 14 47.00 13.07 -121.64
C LYS A 14 46.43 13.35 -120.24
N ASN A 15 45.27 14.01 -120.15
CA ASN A 15 44.62 14.27 -118.87
C ASN A 15 44.22 12.95 -118.19
N LEU A 16 43.64 12.00 -118.93
CA LEU A 16 43.31 10.68 -118.41
C LEU A 16 44.54 9.93 -117.88
N ALA A 17 45.68 10.03 -118.57
CA ALA A 17 46.92 9.42 -118.13
C ALA A 17 47.47 10.07 -116.84
N ILE A 18 47.40 11.39 -116.74
CA ILE A 18 47.79 12.13 -115.52
C ILE A 18 46.87 11.75 -114.36
N ASP A 19 45.56 11.76 -114.56
CA ASP A 19 44.57 11.40 -113.53
C ASP A 19 44.78 9.97 -113.04
N LYS A 20 45.06 9.04 -113.96
CA LYS A 20 45.41 7.65 -113.62
C LYS A 20 46.71 7.57 -112.81
N GLN A 21 47.75 8.33 -113.18
CA GLN A 21 49.01 8.34 -112.46
C GLN A 21 48.87 8.92 -111.04
N VAL A 22 48.08 9.98 -110.89
CA VAL A 22 47.73 10.57 -109.58
C VAL A 22 46.93 9.58 -108.74
N LEU A 23 45.93 8.90 -109.32
CA LEU A 23 45.14 7.88 -108.63
C LEU A 23 46.00 6.71 -108.14
N MET A 24 46.90 6.21 -108.99
CA MET A 24 47.80 5.11 -108.61
C MET A 24 48.72 5.53 -107.47
N ARG A 25 49.37 6.71 -107.56
CA ARG A 25 50.24 7.21 -106.48
C ARG A 25 49.50 7.41 -105.16
N THR A 26 48.33 8.03 -105.19
CA THR A 26 47.53 8.25 -103.98
C THR A 26 47.03 6.96 -103.34
N ALA A 27 46.66 5.96 -104.13
CA ALA A 27 46.28 4.63 -103.62
C ALA A 27 47.48 3.89 -103.01
N THR A 28 48.63 3.92 -103.68
CA THR A 28 49.89 3.36 -103.19
C THR A 28 50.33 4.02 -101.88
N ASP A 29 50.28 5.36 -101.80
CA ASP A 29 50.60 6.12 -100.58
C ASP A 29 49.63 5.79 -99.43
N ALA A 30 48.33 5.69 -99.71
CA ALA A 30 47.30 5.36 -98.71
C ALA A 30 47.45 3.94 -98.16
N LEU A 31 47.83 2.98 -99.00
CA LEU A 31 48.11 1.60 -98.61
C LEU A 31 49.54 1.39 -98.10
N LYS A 32 50.38 2.44 -98.13
CA LYS A 32 51.80 2.40 -97.77
C LYS A 32 52.59 1.35 -98.56
N LEU A 33 52.31 1.24 -99.85
CA LEU A 33 53.01 0.38 -100.82
C LEU A 33 54.18 1.13 -101.47
N ASP A 34 55.06 0.41 -102.16
CA ASP A 34 56.17 1.01 -102.91
C ASP A 34 55.64 1.86 -104.09
N PRO A 35 56.12 3.11 -104.32
CA PRO A 35 55.76 3.94 -105.47
C PRO A 35 55.87 3.27 -106.85
N GLU A 36 56.73 2.25 -107.01
CA GLU A 36 56.91 1.48 -108.24
C GLU A 36 56.15 0.13 -108.24
N CYS A 37 55.19 -0.06 -107.32
CA CYS A 37 54.42 -1.30 -107.22
C CYS A 37 53.68 -1.65 -108.53
N GLY A 38 53.65 -2.95 -108.85
CA GLY A 38 52.94 -3.44 -110.01
C GLY A 38 51.41 -3.34 -109.84
N THR A 39 50.68 -3.26 -110.95
CA THR A 39 49.20 -3.22 -110.91
C THR A 39 48.56 -4.43 -110.20
N ALA A 40 49.21 -5.59 -110.24
CA ALA A 40 48.76 -6.78 -109.51
C ALA A 40 48.93 -6.65 -107.99
N GLU A 41 50.05 -6.10 -107.54
CA GLU A 41 50.34 -5.90 -106.11
C GLU A 41 49.42 -4.84 -105.50
N LEU A 42 49.18 -3.73 -106.21
CA LEU A 42 48.20 -2.73 -105.79
C LEU A 42 46.79 -3.33 -105.67
N LYS A 43 46.39 -4.18 -106.63
CA LYS A 43 45.08 -4.86 -106.59
C LYS A 43 44.96 -5.79 -105.40
N ASP A 44 45.96 -6.64 -105.15
CA ASP A 44 45.94 -7.58 -104.02
C ASP A 44 45.92 -6.85 -102.67
N ALA A 45 46.65 -5.74 -102.55
CA ALA A 45 46.64 -4.91 -101.35
C ALA A 45 45.31 -4.18 -101.15
N LEU A 46 44.68 -3.67 -102.21
CA LEU A 46 43.33 -3.10 -102.17
C LEU A 46 42.31 -4.18 -101.74
N ASP A 47 42.35 -5.37 -102.35
CA ASP A 47 41.46 -6.48 -102.00
C ASP A 47 41.63 -6.92 -100.53
N LYS A 48 42.87 -6.91 -100.02
CA LYS A 48 43.16 -7.19 -98.61
C LYS A 48 42.64 -6.08 -97.68
N ALA A 49 42.85 -4.81 -98.03
CA ALA A 49 42.35 -3.68 -97.24
C ALA A 49 40.82 -3.65 -97.20
N ILE A 50 40.15 -3.93 -98.32
CA ILE A 50 38.70 -4.05 -98.39
C ILE A 50 38.21 -5.19 -97.48
N LYS A 51 38.82 -6.38 -97.55
CA LYS A 51 38.48 -7.50 -96.66
C LYS A 51 38.67 -7.15 -95.19
N GLN A 52 39.78 -6.50 -94.84
CA GLN A 52 40.06 -6.07 -93.47
C GLN A 52 39.04 -5.02 -92.98
N SER A 53 38.62 -4.09 -93.84
CA SER A 53 37.57 -3.13 -93.50
C SER A 53 36.25 -3.85 -93.23
N ILE A 54 35.86 -4.78 -94.11
CA ILE A 54 34.63 -5.58 -93.93
C ILE A 54 34.68 -6.39 -92.63
N ASP A 55 35.80 -7.08 -92.36
CA ASP A 55 35.97 -7.85 -91.12
C ASP A 55 35.94 -6.96 -89.87
N ALA A 56 36.50 -5.75 -89.95
CA ALA A 56 36.46 -4.77 -88.86
C ALA A 56 35.04 -4.24 -88.63
N ASP A 57 34.31 -3.93 -89.69
CA ASP A 57 32.91 -3.48 -89.61
C ASP A 57 32.01 -4.56 -88.99
N VAL A 58 32.21 -5.83 -89.39
CA VAL A 58 31.50 -6.98 -88.79
C VAL A 58 31.82 -7.07 -87.30
N ARG A 59 33.09 -7.02 -86.89
CA ARG A 59 33.48 -7.08 -85.47
C ARG A 59 32.94 -5.91 -84.66
N VAL A 60 32.93 -4.70 -85.22
CA VAL A 60 32.35 -3.52 -84.56
C VAL A 60 30.85 -3.70 -84.38
N SER A 61 30.15 -4.19 -85.41
CA SER A 61 28.72 -4.47 -85.32
C SER A 61 28.40 -5.52 -84.26
N GLU A 62 29.13 -6.64 -84.23
CA GLU A 62 28.98 -7.70 -83.22
C GLU A 62 29.27 -7.17 -81.80
N ALA A 63 30.34 -6.38 -81.64
CA ALA A 63 30.70 -5.79 -80.36
C ALA A 63 29.64 -4.77 -79.88
N GLN A 64 29.08 -3.97 -80.78
CA GLN A 64 27.99 -3.04 -80.48
C GLN A 64 26.72 -3.80 -80.06
N GLU A 65 26.37 -4.87 -80.76
CA GLU A 65 25.23 -5.71 -80.40
C GLU A 65 25.42 -6.34 -79.01
N HIS A 66 26.58 -6.96 -78.75
CA HIS A 66 26.90 -7.53 -77.44
C HIS A 66 26.90 -6.48 -76.33
N ALA A 67 27.46 -5.29 -76.57
CA ALA A 67 27.44 -4.20 -75.61
C ALA A 67 26.01 -3.73 -75.31
N SER A 68 25.16 -3.60 -76.35
CA SER A 68 23.76 -3.21 -76.18
C SER A 68 22.98 -4.24 -75.35
N GLN A 69 23.17 -5.53 -75.61
CA GLN A 69 22.56 -6.61 -74.84
C GLN A 69 23.05 -6.61 -73.38
N ALA A 70 24.35 -6.40 -73.16
CA ALA A 70 24.92 -6.32 -71.81
C ALA A 70 24.37 -5.13 -71.01
N ILE A 71 24.21 -3.96 -71.63
CA ILE A 71 23.60 -2.77 -71.01
C ILE A 71 22.17 -3.07 -70.58
N VAL A 72 21.34 -3.63 -71.47
CA VAL A 72 19.94 -3.99 -71.14
C VAL A 72 19.87 -4.98 -69.97
N VAL A 73 20.77 -5.97 -69.93
CA VAL A 73 20.84 -6.92 -68.81
C VAL A 73 21.26 -6.23 -67.50
N MET A 74 22.23 -5.32 -67.56
CA MET A 74 22.67 -4.55 -66.39
C MET A 74 21.58 -3.61 -65.87
N GLU A 75 20.91 -2.87 -66.75
CA GLU A 75 19.79 -1.99 -66.39
C GLU A 75 18.67 -2.77 -65.70
N LYS A 76 18.32 -3.95 -66.23
CA LYS A 76 17.31 -4.81 -65.61
C LYS A 76 17.74 -5.30 -64.22
N LYS A 77 19.03 -5.62 -64.03
CA LYS A 77 19.57 -6.04 -62.73
C LYS A 77 19.59 -4.89 -61.73
N ILE A 78 19.97 -3.68 -62.16
CA ILE A 78 19.98 -2.48 -61.32
C ILE A 78 18.55 -2.16 -60.87
N ALA A 79 17.59 -2.10 -61.80
CA ALA A 79 16.19 -1.84 -61.46
C ALA A 79 15.61 -2.89 -60.48
N ALA A 80 15.96 -4.17 -60.65
CA ALA A 80 15.57 -5.21 -59.72
C ALA A 80 16.22 -5.03 -58.33
N SER A 81 17.50 -4.65 -58.30
CA SER A 81 18.25 -4.40 -57.06
C SER A 81 17.70 -3.19 -56.30
N GLU A 82 17.43 -2.08 -56.99
CA GLU A 82 16.85 -0.87 -56.39
C GLU A 82 15.47 -1.15 -55.80
N LYS A 83 14.63 -1.91 -56.51
CA LYS A 83 13.33 -2.33 -56.00
C LYS A 83 13.47 -3.22 -54.76
N ALA A 84 14.41 -4.16 -54.76
CA ALA A 84 14.67 -5.00 -53.60
C ALA A 84 15.18 -4.17 -52.41
N GLN A 85 16.09 -3.22 -52.66
CA GLN A 85 16.61 -2.31 -51.65
C GLN A 85 15.51 -1.46 -51.02
N ALA A 86 14.64 -0.85 -51.83
CA ALA A 86 13.50 -0.06 -51.34
C ALA A 86 12.56 -0.88 -50.45
N VAL A 87 12.29 -2.14 -50.80
CA VAL A 87 11.49 -3.04 -49.95
C VAL A 87 12.19 -3.35 -48.64
N THR A 88 13.50 -3.62 -48.67
CA THR A 88 14.27 -3.91 -47.44
C THR A 88 14.39 -2.69 -46.53
N GLU A 89 14.58 -1.49 -47.08
CA GLU A 89 14.65 -0.25 -46.31
C GLU A 89 13.31 0.07 -45.66
N SER A 90 12.20 -0.13 -46.38
CA SER A 90 10.86 0.02 -45.81
C SER A 90 10.57 -1.02 -44.73
N ALA A 91 10.98 -2.28 -44.92
CA ALA A 91 10.83 -3.30 -43.87
C ALA A 91 11.68 -2.97 -42.64
N TYR A 92 12.90 -2.45 -42.84
CA TYR A 92 13.78 -2.02 -41.76
C TYR A 92 13.19 -0.85 -40.97
N SER A 93 12.62 0.16 -41.64
CA SER A 93 12.01 1.30 -40.95
C SER A 93 10.85 0.84 -40.06
N VAL A 94 9.96 -0.01 -40.58
CA VAL A 94 8.84 -0.57 -39.81
C VAL A 94 9.34 -1.38 -38.61
N LEU A 95 10.31 -2.28 -38.81
CA LEU A 95 10.87 -3.07 -37.72
C LEU A 95 11.57 -2.21 -36.66
N SER A 96 12.20 -1.12 -37.07
CA SER A 96 12.84 -0.17 -36.16
C SER A 96 11.82 0.59 -35.31
N ASP A 97 10.71 1.00 -35.92
CA ASP A 97 9.60 1.67 -35.23
C ASP A 97 8.90 0.72 -34.25
N ASP A 98 8.60 -0.51 -34.70
CA ASP A 98 8.01 -1.55 -33.87
C ASP A 98 8.90 -1.90 -32.67
N LYS A 99 10.21 -2.03 -32.89
CA LYS A 99 11.17 -2.26 -31.81
C LYS A 99 11.15 -1.12 -30.80
N THR A 100 11.17 0.12 -31.27
CA THR A 100 11.15 1.30 -30.39
C THR A 100 9.86 1.37 -29.57
N SER A 101 8.73 1.06 -30.19
CA SER A 101 7.42 0.99 -29.53
C SER A 101 7.37 -0.12 -28.48
N ALA A 102 7.86 -1.33 -28.80
CA ALA A 102 7.95 -2.44 -27.88
C ALA A 102 8.87 -2.14 -26.69
N ASP A 103 10.03 -1.51 -26.92
CA ASP A 103 10.95 -1.11 -25.86
C ASP A 103 10.31 -0.09 -24.90
N GLN A 104 9.55 0.87 -25.44
CA GLN A 104 8.78 1.84 -24.64
C GLN A 104 7.69 1.15 -23.82
N GLN A 105 6.96 0.21 -24.43
CA GLN A 105 5.92 -0.55 -23.74
C GLN A 105 6.50 -1.40 -22.60
N ILE A 106 7.58 -2.14 -22.85
CA ILE A 106 8.26 -2.94 -21.83
C ILE A 106 8.75 -2.05 -20.68
N SER A 107 9.30 -0.88 -20.98
CA SER A 107 9.74 0.08 -19.96
C SER A 107 8.56 0.57 -19.10
N ALA A 108 7.44 0.93 -19.73
CA ALA A 108 6.22 1.35 -19.03
C ALA A 108 5.65 0.22 -18.15
N GLU A 109 5.54 -1.00 -18.68
CA GLU A 109 5.07 -2.18 -17.94
C GLU A 109 5.96 -2.50 -16.74
N ARG A 110 7.29 -2.39 -16.89
CA ARG A 110 8.22 -2.55 -15.75
C ARG A 110 7.97 -1.55 -14.65
N ILE A 111 7.69 -0.29 -14.97
CA ILE A 111 7.38 0.75 -13.98
C ILE A 111 6.04 0.44 -13.29
N VAL A 112 5.01 0.04 -14.06
CA VAL A 112 3.71 -0.35 -13.53
C VAL A 112 3.86 -1.53 -12.57
N HIS A 113 4.51 -2.60 -12.98
CA HIS A 113 4.75 -3.78 -12.14
C HIS A 113 5.60 -3.46 -10.90
N ALA A 114 6.62 -2.61 -11.02
CA ALA A 114 7.40 -2.18 -9.85
C ALA A 114 6.53 -1.43 -8.83
N ASN A 115 5.58 -0.61 -9.30
CA ASN A 115 4.64 0.10 -8.44
C ASN A 115 3.60 -0.84 -7.82
N GLU A 116 3.11 -1.83 -8.55
CA GLU A 116 2.22 -2.88 -8.04
C GLU A 116 2.90 -3.72 -6.95
N ILE A 117 4.14 -4.16 -7.20
CA ILE A 117 4.94 -4.90 -6.21
C ILE A 117 5.14 -4.07 -4.94
N LYS A 118 5.42 -2.76 -5.07
CA LYS A 118 5.50 -1.86 -3.91
C LYS A 118 4.18 -1.81 -3.14
N LYS A 119 3.05 -1.67 -3.83
CA LYS A 119 1.71 -1.67 -3.20
C LYS A 119 1.41 -3.01 -2.49
N PHE A 120 1.73 -4.15 -3.10
CA PHE A 120 1.55 -5.44 -2.45
C PHE A 120 2.45 -5.58 -1.23
N LYS A 121 3.70 -5.12 -1.30
CA LYS A 121 4.61 -5.13 -0.16
C LYS A 121 4.10 -4.29 1.00
N THR A 122 3.54 -3.10 0.73
CA THR A 122 2.91 -2.27 1.78
C THR A 122 1.68 -2.96 2.36
N GLN A 123 0.82 -3.55 1.53
CA GLN A 123 -0.36 -4.28 2.00
C GLN A 123 0.02 -5.48 2.88
N ILE A 124 1.04 -6.25 2.48
CA ILE A 124 1.56 -7.37 3.28
C ILE A 124 2.09 -6.86 4.62
N ALA A 125 2.88 -5.79 4.63
CA ALA A 125 3.40 -5.21 5.87
C ALA A 125 2.29 -4.73 6.82
N ASP A 126 1.22 -4.14 6.28
CA ASP A 126 0.06 -3.70 7.06
C ASP A 126 -0.76 -4.88 7.58
N LYS A 127 -0.94 -5.93 6.77
CA LYS A 127 -1.59 -7.18 7.20
C LYS A 127 -0.78 -7.88 8.30
N ASP A 128 0.54 -7.92 8.20
CA ASP A 128 1.42 -8.47 9.25
C ASP A 128 1.32 -7.67 10.55
N LYS A 129 1.27 -6.34 10.48
CA LYS A 129 1.03 -5.49 11.66
C LYS A 129 -0.34 -5.76 12.26
N ALA A 130 -1.38 -5.86 11.42
CA ALA A 130 -2.73 -6.18 11.86
C ALA A 130 -2.79 -7.57 12.52
N LEU A 131 -2.15 -8.58 11.94
CA LEU A 131 -2.06 -9.92 12.51
C LEU A 131 -1.31 -9.92 13.85
N LYS A 132 -0.22 -9.17 13.98
CA LYS A 132 0.47 -8.99 15.28
C LYS A 132 -0.39 -8.29 16.30
N ALA A 133 -1.15 -7.26 15.91
CA ALA A 133 -2.07 -6.56 16.78
C ALA A 133 -3.23 -7.48 17.21
N ILE A 134 -3.80 -8.25 16.28
CA ILE A 134 -4.82 -9.27 16.56
C ILE A 134 -4.25 -10.32 17.50
N ASN A 135 -3.08 -10.87 17.23
CA ASN A 135 -2.44 -11.85 18.11
C ASN A 135 -2.16 -11.26 19.50
N LYS A 136 -1.76 -9.99 19.60
CA LYS A 136 -1.56 -9.30 20.89
C LYS A 136 -2.88 -9.07 21.64
N ALA A 137 -3.95 -8.74 20.92
CA ALA A 137 -5.28 -8.49 21.49
C ALA A 137 -5.99 -9.79 21.89
N LEU A 138 -5.86 -10.84 21.07
CA LEU A 138 -6.34 -12.19 21.35
C LEU A 138 -5.47 -12.91 22.38
N ALA A 139 -4.21 -12.51 22.54
CA ALA A 139 -3.37 -12.90 23.65
C ALA A 139 -3.79 -12.21 24.96
N ASP A 140 -5.02 -12.45 25.40
CA ASP A 140 -5.14 -12.93 26.77
C ASP A 140 -4.39 -14.27 26.80
N THR A 141 -3.07 -14.22 27.02
CA THR A 141 -2.26 -15.42 27.18
C THR A 141 -2.95 -16.36 28.19
N PRO A 142 -2.78 -17.68 28.09
CA PRO A 142 -3.26 -18.61 29.12
C PRO A 142 -2.92 -18.12 30.54
N GLU A 143 -1.77 -17.45 30.67
CA GLU A 143 -1.29 -16.79 31.86
C GLU A 143 -2.14 -15.58 32.30
N ASN A 144 -2.58 -14.70 31.39
CA ASN A 144 -3.51 -13.61 31.69
C ASN A 144 -4.92 -14.13 32.04
N VAL A 145 -5.41 -15.17 31.35
CA VAL A 145 -6.67 -15.83 31.70
C VAL A 145 -6.57 -16.43 33.10
N VAL A 146 -5.49 -17.14 33.42
CA VAL A 146 -5.24 -17.70 34.75
C VAL A 146 -5.11 -16.60 35.81
N LYS A 147 -4.46 -15.48 35.52
CA LYS A 147 -4.41 -14.32 36.42
C LYS A 147 -5.80 -13.76 36.69
N LYS A 148 -6.62 -13.52 35.65
CA LYS A 148 -8.01 -13.06 35.79
C LYS A 148 -8.85 -14.05 36.59
N LEU A 149 -8.73 -15.36 36.32
CA LEU A 149 -9.42 -16.41 37.09
C LEU A 149 -8.97 -16.45 38.56
N LYS A 150 -7.68 -16.27 38.86
CA LYS A 150 -7.18 -16.17 40.24
C LYS A 150 -7.74 -14.96 40.96
N THR A 151 -7.75 -13.80 40.30
CA THR A 151 -8.35 -12.57 40.85
C THR A 151 -9.84 -12.76 41.13
N LEU A 152 -10.58 -13.32 40.18
CA LEU A 152 -12.01 -13.58 40.32
C LEU A 152 -12.29 -14.59 41.46
N LYS A 153 -11.47 -15.64 41.58
CA LYS A 153 -11.56 -16.60 42.69
C LYS A 153 -11.31 -15.93 44.03
N LYS A 154 -10.31 -15.05 44.12
CA LYS A 154 -10.01 -14.29 45.34
C LYS A 154 -11.16 -13.34 45.71
N GLN A 155 -11.67 -12.58 44.75
CA GLN A 155 -12.82 -11.71 44.97
C GLN A 155 -14.03 -12.48 45.49
N LYS A 156 -14.31 -13.67 44.93
CA LYS A 156 -15.41 -14.53 45.38
C LYS A 156 -15.21 -15.04 46.82
N THR A 157 -13.99 -15.40 47.21
CA THR A 157 -13.70 -15.81 48.59
C THR A 157 -13.79 -14.64 49.57
N ASP A 158 -13.29 -13.48 49.19
CA ASP A 158 -13.32 -12.27 50.01
C ASP A 158 -14.77 -11.80 50.23
N GLU A 159 -15.59 -11.83 49.18
CA GLU A 159 -17.03 -11.53 49.27
C GLU A 159 -17.77 -12.54 50.15
N ALA A 160 -17.51 -13.85 50.00
CA ALA A 160 -18.13 -14.87 50.85
C ALA A 160 -17.76 -14.70 52.34
N ASN A 161 -16.51 -14.34 52.63
CA ASN A 161 -16.06 -14.06 53.99
C ASN A 161 -16.71 -12.79 54.54
N ALA A 162 -16.79 -11.72 53.75
CA ALA A 162 -17.47 -10.49 54.15
C ALA A 162 -18.96 -10.75 54.45
N ARG A 163 -19.65 -11.53 53.61
CA ARG A 163 -21.04 -11.95 53.86
C ARG A 163 -21.18 -12.70 55.18
N LYS A 164 -20.29 -13.64 55.50
CA LYS A 164 -20.30 -14.37 56.78
C LYS A 164 -20.11 -13.45 57.98
N ILE A 165 -19.18 -12.50 57.91
CA ILE A 165 -18.92 -11.53 58.99
C ILE A 165 -20.15 -10.64 59.22
N ILE A 166 -20.74 -10.14 58.13
CA ILE A 166 -21.97 -9.33 58.19
C ILE A 166 -23.12 -10.15 58.80
N GLU A 167 -23.29 -11.40 58.40
CA GLU A 167 -24.33 -12.28 58.93
C GLU A 167 -24.13 -12.57 60.42
N SER A 168 -22.90 -12.88 60.84
CA SER A 168 -22.60 -13.08 62.27
C SER A 168 -22.84 -11.82 63.09
N SER A 169 -22.46 -10.65 62.57
CA SER A 169 -22.69 -9.36 63.23
C SER A 169 -24.19 -9.07 63.35
N ALA A 170 -24.96 -9.31 62.29
CA ALA A 170 -26.42 -9.14 62.31
C ALA A 170 -27.11 -10.08 63.32
N VAL A 171 -26.61 -11.32 63.48
CA VAL A 171 -27.11 -12.24 64.51
C VAL A 171 -26.78 -11.74 65.91
N MET A 172 -25.55 -11.27 66.17
CA MET A 172 -25.18 -10.71 67.47
C MET A 172 -26.00 -9.46 67.80
N LEU A 173 -26.12 -8.51 66.88
CA LEU A 173 -26.94 -7.31 67.08
C LEU A 173 -28.41 -7.63 67.38
N ARG A 174 -28.98 -8.68 66.74
CA ARG A 174 -30.34 -9.13 67.07
C ARG A 174 -30.43 -9.72 68.47
N LYS A 175 -29.39 -10.42 68.94
CA LYS A 175 -29.33 -10.96 70.30
C LYS A 175 -29.19 -9.83 71.32
N GLU A 176 -28.24 -8.92 71.14
CA GLU A 176 -28.05 -7.74 71.99
C GLU A 176 -29.31 -6.86 72.03
N LYS A 177 -29.96 -6.63 70.89
CA LYS A 177 -31.24 -5.92 70.84
C LYS A 177 -32.30 -6.58 71.72
N ARG A 178 -32.43 -7.92 71.67
CA ARG A 178 -33.37 -8.65 72.52
C ARG A 178 -33.02 -8.53 74.00
N GLU A 179 -31.74 -8.62 74.35
CA GLU A 179 -31.26 -8.47 75.72
C GLU A 179 -31.52 -7.06 76.25
N LEU A 180 -31.25 -6.03 75.46
CA LEU A 180 -31.56 -4.64 75.80
C LEU A 180 -33.07 -4.38 75.92
N GLU A 181 -33.90 -4.96 75.04
CA GLU A 181 -35.35 -4.87 75.14
C GLU A 181 -35.88 -5.54 76.42
N VAL A 182 -35.29 -6.65 76.86
CA VAL A 182 -35.64 -7.31 78.13
C VAL A 182 -35.22 -6.44 79.31
N SER A 183 -33.96 -5.99 79.35
CA SER A 183 -33.44 -5.15 80.42
C SER A 183 -34.20 -3.83 80.54
N SER A 184 -34.58 -3.21 79.42
CA SER A 184 -35.44 -2.02 79.41
C SER A 184 -36.82 -2.30 80.01
N LYS A 185 -37.45 -3.44 79.70
CA LYS A 185 -38.73 -3.83 80.32
C LYS A 185 -38.59 -4.07 81.83
N GLU A 186 -37.51 -4.72 82.26
CA GLU A 186 -37.24 -4.94 83.70
C GLU A 186 -37.03 -3.60 84.42
N MET A 187 -36.23 -2.69 83.86
CA MET A 187 -36.02 -1.35 84.41
C MET A 187 -37.33 -0.56 84.52
N LYS A 188 -38.21 -0.66 83.51
CA LYS A 188 -39.56 -0.07 83.55
C LYS A 188 -40.38 -0.59 84.72
N THR A 189 -40.45 -1.91 84.89
CA THR A 189 -41.16 -2.49 86.04
C THR A 189 -40.54 -2.08 87.38
N GLY A 190 -39.21 -1.94 87.44
CA GLY A 190 -38.49 -1.43 88.59
C GLY A 190 -38.85 0.03 88.91
N LEU A 191 -38.93 0.90 87.90
CA LEU A 191 -39.34 2.29 88.05
C LEU A 191 -40.79 2.42 88.55
N GLU A 192 -41.74 1.67 87.97
CA GLU A 192 -43.13 1.63 88.44
C GLU A 192 -43.23 1.19 89.92
N SER A 193 -42.42 0.20 90.31
CA SER A 193 -42.36 -0.22 91.72
C SER A 193 -41.74 0.84 92.62
N SER A 194 -40.74 1.58 92.13
CA SER A 194 -40.05 2.65 92.86
C SER A 194 -40.97 3.85 93.08
N GLU A 195 -41.80 4.20 92.10
CA GLU A 195 -42.84 5.23 92.24
C GLU A 195 -43.83 4.88 93.36
N LYS A 196 -44.34 3.63 93.36
CA LYS A 196 -45.22 3.14 94.43
C LYS A 196 -44.57 3.20 95.81
N ILE A 197 -43.29 2.83 95.90
CA ILE A 197 -42.54 2.90 97.16
C ILE A 197 -42.33 4.36 97.59
N ALA A 198 -42.07 5.28 96.66
CA ALA A 198 -41.94 6.70 96.96
C ALA A 198 -43.25 7.28 97.54
N GLU A 199 -44.40 6.93 96.96
CA GLU A 199 -45.71 7.29 97.51
C GLU A 199 -45.94 6.71 98.91
N GLN A 200 -45.67 5.41 99.10
CA GLN A 200 -45.78 4.75 100.40
C GLN A 200 -44.87 5.38 101.45
N TYR A 201 -43.65 5.78 101.07
CA TYR A 201 -42.70 6.42 101.97
C TYR A 201 -43.17 7.83 102.40
N ARG A 202 -43.75 8.61 101.48
CA ARG A 202 -44.39 9.91 101.83
C ARG A 202 -45.54 9.72 102.81
N ASP A 203 -46.40 8.73 102.58
CA ASP A 203 -47.55 8.48 103.46
C ASP A 203 -47.12 7.94 104.82
N LEU A 204 -46.10 7.09 104.87
CA LEU A 204 -45.48 6.65 106.12
C LEU A 204 -44.86 7.83 106.88
N HIS A 205 -44.16 8.74 106.20
CA HIS A 205 -43.58 9.94 106.82
C HIS A 205 -44.66 10.85 107.41
N LYS A 206 -45.77 11.08 106.70
CA LYS A 206 -46.94 11.81 107.23
C LYS A 206 -47.52 11.13 108.47
N LEU A 207 -47.64 9.80 108.47
CA LEU A 207 -48.11 9.02 109.62
C LEU A 207 -47.16 9.20 110.81
N CYS A 208 -45.84 9.07 110.60
CA CYS A 208 -44.82 9.27 111.62
C CYS A 208 -44.87 10.69 112.19
N LEU A 209 -45.03 11.73 111.36
CA LEU A 209 -45.23 13.11 111.82
C LEU A 209 -46.51 13.27 112.63
N GLY A 210 -47.61 12.63 112.22
CA GLY A 210 -48.88 12.64 112.95
C GLY A 210 -48.76 11.99 114.33
N LEU A 211 -48.13 10.82 114.40
CA LEU A 211 -47.86 10.11 115.65
C LEU A 211 -46.89 10.89 116.54
N HIS A 212 -45.84 11.48 115.96
CA HIS A 212 -44.86 12.32 116.69
C HIS A 212 -45.55 13.52 117.35
N LYS A 213 -46.45 14.21 116.63
CA LYS A 213 -47.30 15.28 117.19
C LYS A 213 -48.25 14.80 118.29
N GLN A 214 -48.75 13.57 118.22
CA GLN A 214 -49.60 12.99 119.26
C GLN A 214 -48.81 12.61 120.52
N LEU A 215 -47.53 12.25 120.37
CA LEU A 215 -46.63 11.89 121.46
C LEU A 215 -46.01 13.11 122.14
N GLU A 216 -45.78 14.21 121.41
CA GLU A 216 -45.21 15.46 121.94
C GLU A 216 -45.87 16.01 123.23
N PRO A 217 -47.22 15.99 123.41
CA PRO A 217 -47.86 16.42 124.65
C PRO A 217 -47.91 15.37 125.78
N LEU A 218 -47.48 14.12 125.52
CA LEU A 218 -47.58 12.98 126.44
C LEU A 218 -46.24 12.60 127.12
N LEU A 219 -45.16 13.30 126.79
CA LEU A 219 -43.82 13.07 127.35
C LEU A 219 -43.42 14.21 128.29
N ASP A 220 -43.07 13.86 129.53
CA ASP A 220 -42.63 14.82 130.55
C ASP A 220 -41.20 15.35 130.30
N ASP A 221 -40.39 14.66 129.48
CA ASP A 221 -39.03 15.07 129.10
C ASP A 221 -38.84 15.03 127.57
N LYS A 222 -38.54 16.19 126.96
CA LYS A 222 -38.48 16.35 125.49
C LYS A 222 -37.26 15.68 124.84
N THR A 223 -36.33 15.17 125.64
CA THR A 223 -35.09 14.51 125.19
C THR A 223 -35.28 13.05 124.77
N ASP A 224 -36.37 12.40 125.20
CA ASP A 224 -36.69 11.01 124.86
C ASP A 224 -37.38 10.86 123.48
N LEU A 225 -37.87 11.96 122.90
CA LEU A 225 -38.53 11.96 121.59
C LEU A 225 -37.52 12.25 120.48
N SER A 226 -37.03 11.19 119.83
CA SER A 226 -36.15 11.32 118.66
C SER A 226 -36.81 12.11 117.53
N SER A 227 -36.05 12.95 116.83
CA SER A 227 -36.58 13.75 115.72
C SER A 227 -36.97 12.85 114.56
N VAL A 228 -38.12 13.13 113.93
CA VAL A 228 -38.49 12.46 112.67
C VAL A 228 -37.47 12.87 111.60
N PRO A 229 -36.81 11.91 110.92
CA PRO A 229 -35.86 12.23 109.84
C PRO A 229 -36.49 13.15 108.80
N VAL A 230 -35.72 14.13 108.31
CA VAL A 230 -36.18 15.06 107.28
C VAL A 230 -36.43 14.30 105.98
N LEU A 231 -37.60 14.52 105.38
CA LEU A 231 -37.94 13.92 104.10
C LEU A 231 -37.13 14.60 102.97
N ASP A 232 -36.37 13.84 102.21
CA ASP A 232 -35.68 14.34 101.01
C ASP A 232 -36.66 14.35 99.82
N GLU A 233 -37.43 15.43 99.73
CA GLU A 233 -38.46 15.62 98.71
C GLU A 233 -37.87 15.65 97.29
N HIS A 234 -36.63 16.12 97.14
CA HIS A 234 -35.97 16.21 95.84
C HIS A 234 -35.64 14.82 95.30
N ALA A 235 -35.13 13.92 96.15
CA ALA A 235 -34.85 12.54 95.75
C ALA A 235 -36.12 11.80 95.30
N LEU A 236 -37.25 11.98 96.02
CA LEU A 236 -38.52 11.35 95.69
C LEU A 236 -39.14 11.92 94.41
N GLU A 237 -39.09 13.24 94.22
CA GLU A 237 -39.52 13.86 92.97
C GLU A 237 -38.73 13.40 91.75
N VAL A 238 -37.43 13.14 91.90
CA VAL A 238 -36.59 12.62 90.79
C VAL A 238 -37.04 11.22 90.39
N VAL A 239 -37.34 10.35 91.36
CA VAL A 239 -37.85 8.98 91.10
C VAL A 239 -39.18 9.02 90.34
N GLU A 240 -40.10 9.89 90.75
CA GLU A 240 -41.40 10.05 90.08
C GLU A 240 -41.28 10.67 88.68
N LYS A 241 -40.38 11.64 88.50
CA LYS A 241 -40.11 12.22 87.17
C LYS A 241 -39.48 11.19 86.24
N LEU A 242 -38.61 10.31 86.74
CA LEU A 242 -38.01 9.24 85.95
C LEU A 242 -39.05 8.17 85.56
N ALA A 243 -40.02 7.87 86.44
CA ALA A 243 -41.14 6.99 86.11
C ALA A 243 -42.09 7.63 85.07
N LYS A 244 -42.42 8.93 85.20
CA LYS A 244 -43.38 9.64 84.34
C LYS A 244 -42.85 10.07 82.97
N ASN A 245 -41.53 10.25 82.81
CA ASN A 245 -40.95 10.71 81.55
C ASN A 245 -40.86 9.64 80.45
N GLU A 246 -41.17 8.37 80.75
CA GLU A 246 -41.08 7.27 79.76
C GLU A 246 -42.40 6.95 79.02
N ASP A 247 -43.48 7.69 79.27
CA ASP A 247 -44.76 7.57 78.54
C ASP A 247 -44.83 8.40 77.23
N LYS A 248 -43.70 8.97 76.77
CA LYS A 248 -43.54 9.67 75.48
C LYS A 248 -42.52 9.00 74.58
#